data_AF-A0A953YZS4-F1
#
_entry.id   AF-A0A953YZS4-F1
#
_cell.length_a   1.000
_cell.length_b   1.000
_cell.length_c   1.000
_cell.angle_alpha   90.00
_cell.angle_beta   90.00
_cell.angle_gamma   90.00
#
_symmetry.space_group_name_H-M   'P 1'
#
loop_
_entity.id
_entity.type
_entity.pdbx_description
1 polymer ?
#
loop_
_entity_poly.entity_id
_entity_poly.type
_entity_poly.pdbx_seq_one_letter_code
_entity_poly.pdbx_strand_id
1 'polypeptide(L)'
;MQRTKPHRWTLIAICLLAATVVGLTLAPVSTVRADDDFKSLKKEYESAKSDESRTAMGRIIEKMGATNEKDAAKYLLGELADDQKQRKRGKAGLPGDVRDKIVAALAKFTDEESVGLIGEAALDLKSDKDPTLALDQFDFFKALATMKDVSAADETLREALADEKNPFIKCAALEAIRQAEASRFTKDVTAILLEDNKDWAQKWLIVPINTLACLEDIVDTGDKEQKIAVVEAVIAWEERKICLDERVRFFGSKMLNAITGEAADMASVYYWKWWVAQMKAVGAVDNSSKPEGKRSKTAAVPPVFDTAPVGKRFVFVIDTSDSMKMPLKITLEEIEKRKKSGPVTKGPKNSKDGEEDEKDPDADNPLRQLPWKEIDTKIALAREELSRAIRTFAGDRKFAIVTYSTEVNVITDGWIDATPGNCEKWADKAKELEPDAMTNIHGGLLRALKISDRGIDSDSPAVDPNTVLTGADTIVFLTDGWASWDDQSTTRVKDKRNNVDGSVGDGPFIYGENIWPDILRQNLFRKVIISTVGIGNHDKELLKNLAKKTGGTYVDWSFPE
;
A
#
# COMPACT_ATOMS: atom_id res chain seq x y z
N MET A 1 -72.04 -1.41 -16.32
CA MET A 1 -71.99 -1.95 -17.70
C MET A 1 -70.79 -2.88 -17.79
N GLN A 2 -71.01 -4.10 -18.30
CA GLN A 2 -70.04 -5.14 -18.74
C GLN A 2 -69.05 -5.64 -17.66
N ARG A 3 -69.27 -6.74 -16.92
CA ARG A 3 -69.35 -8.19 -17.30
C ARG A 3 -68.24 -8.56 -18.29
N THR A 4 -67.32 -9.46 -17.96
CA THR A 4 -67.59 -10.92 -17.89
C THR A 4 -66.85 -11.66 -16.75
N LYS A 5 -67.37 -12.86 -16.48
CA LYS A 5 -67.15 -13.75 -15.33
C LYS A 5 -66.46 -15.08 -15.80
N PRO A 6 -66.23 -16.08 -14.92
CA PRO A 6 -65.03 -16.94 -14.86
C PRO A 6 -65.29 -18.43 -15.19
N HIS A 7 -64.24 -19.27 -15.15
CA HIS A 7 -64.27 -20.74 -14.90
C HIS A 7 -62.87 -21.12 -14.36
N ARG A 8 -62.61 -21.72 -13.18
CA ARG A 8 -63.04 -22.97 -12.50
C ARG A 8 -62.95 -24.23 -13.37
N TRP A 9 -62.02 -25.14 -13.02
CA TRP A 9 -62.19 -26.56 -12.62
C TRP A 9 -60.85 -27.31 -12.90
N THR A 10 -60.05 -27.68 -11.89
CA THR A 10 -59.96 -28.95 -11.11
C THR A 10 -59.48 -30.22 -11.85
N LEU A 11 -58.49 -30.87 -11.21
CA LEU A 11 -58.27 -32.32 -11.00
C LEU A 11 -57.49 -33.20 -12.03
N ILE A 12 -56.40 -33.78 -11.52
CA ILE A 12 -56.05 -35.23 -11.47
C ILE A 12 -55.33 -35.92 -12.66
N ALA A 13 -54.06 -36.23 -12.36
CA ALA A 13 -53.41 -37.56 -12.32
C ALA A 13 -53.09 -38.37 -13.59
N ILE A 14 -51.81 -38.81 -13.59
CA ILE A 14 -51.28 -40.14 -13.92
C ILE A 14 -51.54 -40.67 -15.33
N CYS A 15 -50.46 -40.75 -16.12
CA CYS A 15 -50.20 -41.89 -17.01
C CYS A 15 -48.69 -42.08 -17.19
N LEU A 16 -48.15 -43.05 -16.46
CA LEU A 16 -46.96 -43.83 -16.80
C LEU A 16 -47.33 -44.77 -17.94
N LEU A 17 -46.61 -44.76 -19.06
CA LEU A 17 -46.09 -45.97 -19.74
C LEU A 17 -45.32 -45.64 -21.03
N ALA A 18 -44.10 -46.17 -21.06
CA ALA A 18 -43.41 -46.76 -22.20
C ALA A 18 -43.16 -45.89 -23.45
N ALA A 19 -41.95 -45.32 -23.49
CA ALA A 19 -41.16 -45.29 -24.73
C ALA A 19 -39.69 -45.50 -24.38
N THR A 20 -39.29 -46.77 -24.36
CA THR A 20 -37.91 -47.23 -24.54
C THR A 20 -37.37 -46.68 -25.85
N VAL A 21 -36.63 -45.58 -25.78
CA VAL A 21 -35.70 -45.16 -26.83
C VAL A 21 -34.30 -45.40 -26.29
N VAL A 22 -33.58 -46.26 -27.01
CA VAL A 22 -32.17 -46.58 -26.86
C VAL A 22 -31.36 -45.27 -26.98
N GLY A 23 -31.12 -44.63 -25.85
CA GLY A 23 -30.12 -43.59 -25.70
C GLY A 23 -28.83 -44.22 -25.22
N LEU A 24 -28.02 -44.73 -26.15
CA LEU A 24 -26.60 -44.98 -25.92
C LEU A 24 -25.97 -43.62 -25.58
N THR A 25 -25.89 -43.28 -24.29
CA THR A 25 -24.98 -42.25 -23.81
C THR A 25 -23.58 -42.81 -23.95
N LEU A 26 -22.96 -42.55 -25.10
CA LEU A 26 -21.52 -42.55 -25.23
C LEU A 26 -21.02 -41.48 -24.25
N ALA A 27 -20.58 -41.91 -23.07
CA ALA A 27 -19.65 -41.12 -22.28
C ALA A 27 -18.44 -40.81 -23.19
N PRO A 28 -18.01 -39.55 -23.34
CA PRO A 28 -16.75 -39.28 -24.00
C PRO A 28 -15.65 -39.87 -23.12
N VAL A 29 -15.17 -41.05 -23.48
CA VAL A 29 -13.87 -41.57 -23.06
C VAL A 29 -12.82 -40.70 -23.76
N SER A 30 -12.45 -39.60 -23.12
CA SER A 30 -11.26 -38.82 -23.46
C SER A 30 -10.35 -38.73 -22.23
N THR A 31 -10.02 -39.87 -21.63
CA THR A 31 -9.02 -39.99 -20.55
C THR A 31 -7.60 -40.19 -21.10
N VAL A 32 -7.36 -39.93 -22.40
CA VAL A 32 -6.07 -40.16 -23.08
C VAL A 32 -5.47 -38.85 -23.65
N ARG A 33 -5.72 -37.67 -23.06
CA ARG A 33 -5.14 -36.40 -23.58
C ARG A 33 -4.44 -35.47 -22.57
N ALA A 34 -4.82 -35.49 -21.30
CA ALA A 34 -4.23 -34.57 -20.30
C ALA A 34 -2.70 -34.75 -20.14
N ASP A 35 -2.23 -36.00 -19.95
CA ASP A 35 -0.82 -36.33 -19.73
C ASP A 35 0.14 -35.96 -20.89
N ASP A 36 -0.37 -35.88 -22.12
CA ASP A 36 0.42 -35.49 -23.29
C ASP A 36 0.49 -33.96 -23.43
N ASP A 37 -0.55 -33.25 -22.96
CA ASP A 37 -0.65 -31.79 -23.06
C ASP A 37 0.39 -31.11 -22.18
N PHE A 38 0.53 -31.48 -20.89
CA PHE A 38 1.57 -30.88 -20.03
C PHE A 38 2.99 -31.20 -20.49
N LYS A 39 3.27 -32.43 -20.94
CA LYS A 39 4.61 -32.79 -21.45
C LYS A 39 5.00 -31.95 -22.67
N SER A 40 4.05 -31.66 -23.57
CA SER A 40 4.27 -30.77 -24.70
C SER A 40 4.54 -29.33 -24.23
N LEU A 41 3.69 -28.80 -23.34
CA LEU A 41 3.86 -27.44 -22.79
C LEU A 41 5.20 -27.27 -22.08
N LYS A 42 5.62 -28.27 -21.28
CA LYS A 42 6.94 -28.27 -20.62
C LYS A 42 8.07 -28.17 -21.64
N LYS A 43 8.03 -28.97 -22.71
CA LYS A 43 9.05 -28.93 -23.76
C LYS A 43 9.08 -27.58 -24.48
N GLU A 44 7.92 -27.00 -24.77
CA GLU A 44 7.81 -25.66 -25.36
C GLU A 44 8.40 -24.59 -24.44
N TYR A 45 8.14 -24.67 -23.13
CA TYR A 45 8.65 -23.71 -22.15
C TYR A 45 10.18 -23.76 -22.07
N GLU A 46 10.78 -24.96 -21.99
CA GLU A 46 12.23 -25.12 -21.96
C GLU A 46 12.91 -24.61 -23.24
N SER A 47 12.26 -24.76 -24.39
CA SER A 47 12.71 -24.14 -25.65
C SER A 47 12.66 -22.62 -25.54
N ALA A 48 11.52 -22.05 -25.11
CA ALA A 48 11.36 -20.61 -24.97
C ALA A 48 12.35 -19.99 -23.97
N LYS A 49 12.69 -20.72 -22.89
CA LYS A 49 13.69 -20.34 -21.91
C LYS A 49 15.10 -20.34 -22.50
N SER A 50 15.43 -21.35 -23.32
CA SER A 50 16.69 -21.43 -24.05
C SER A 50 16.84 -20.31 -25.08
N ASP A 51 15.72 -19.89 -25.69
CA ASP A 51 15.66 -18.78 -26.64
C ASP A 51 15.53 -17.40 -25.95
N GLU A 52 15.56 -17.34 -24.62
CA GLU A 52 15.36 -16.14 -23.79
C GLU A 52 14.05 -15.36 -24.10
N SER A 53 13.05 -16.04 -24.67
CA SER A 53 11.81 -15.44 -25.15
C SER A 53 10.77 -15.27 -24.02
N ARG A 54 10.83 -14.14 -23.31
CA ARG A 54 9.92 -13.80 -22.20
C ARG A 54 8.43 -13.88 -22.58
N THR A 55 8.10 -13.40 -23.78
CA THR A 55 6.72 -13.45 -24.30
C THR A 55 6.24 -14.88 -24.52
N ALA A 56 7.09 -15.76 -25.06
CA ALA A 56 6.74 -17.16 -25.28
C ALA A 56 6.60 -17.90 -23.96
N MET A 57 7.58 -17.74 -23.04
CA MET A 57 7.51 -18.29 -21.67
C MET A 57 6.19 -17.92 -21.00
N GLY A 58 5.83 -16.64 -21.02
CA GLY A 58 4.60 -16.16 -20.42
C GLY A 58 3.32 -16.81 -20.96
N ARG A 59 3.20 -16.93 -22.28
CA ARG A 59 2.03 -17.59 -22.91
C ARG A 59 1.95 -19.07 -22.54
N ILE A 60 3.08 -19.75 -22.40
CA ILE A 60 3.12 -21.17 -22.06
C ILE A 60 2.77 -21.39 -20.60
N ILE A 61 3.28 -20.55 -19.69
CA ILE A 61 2.91 -20.54 -18.27
C ILE A 61 1.39 -20.37 -18.11
N GLU A 62 0.78 -19.46 -18.86
CA GLU A 62 -0.68 -19.27 -18.82
C GLU A 62 -1.46 -20.52 -19.22
N LYS A 63 -0.97 -21.28 -20.20
CA LYS A 63 -1.54 -22.57 -20.61
C LYS A 63 -1.33 -23.64 -19.55
N MET A 64 -0.15 -23.71 -18.93
CA MET A 64 0.15 -24.64 -17.84
C MET A 64 -0.80 -24.43 -16.65
N GLY A 65 -1.05 -23.17 -16.24
CA GLY A 65 -2.02 -22.89 -15.19
C GLY A 65 -3.47 -23.26 -15.56
N ALA A 66 -3.78 -23.35 -16.86
CA ALA A 66 -5.11 -23.73 -17.33
C ALA A 66 -5.33 -25.26 -17.41
N THR A 67 -4.27 -26.07 -17.32
CA THR A 67 -4.43 -27.53 -17.32
C THR A 67 -5.02 -28.04 -16.00
N ASN A 68 -4.81 -27.31 -14.90
CA ASN A 68 -5.21 -27.72 -13.55
C ASN A 68 -4.63 -29.11 -13.17
N GLU A 69 -3.42 -29.40 -13.66
CA GLU A 69 -2.72 -30.66 -13.40
C GLU A 69 -1.65 -30.50 -12.32
N LYS A 70 -1.59 -31.44 -11.38
CA LYS A 70 -0.59 -31.49 -10.31
C LYS A 70 0.85 -31.35 -10.79
N ASP A 71 1.19 -32.02 -11.89
CA ASP A 71 2.54 -31.99 -12.46
C ASP A 71 2.91 -30.60 -13.00
N ALA A 72 1.92 -29.86 -13.54
CA ALA A 72 2.09 -28.48 -13.96
C ALA A 72 2.33 -27.55 -12.77
N ALA A 73 1.52 -27.68 -11.70
CA ALA A 73 1.71 -26.93 -10.45
C ALA A 73 3.12 -27.18 -9.87
N LYS A 74 3.51 -28.45 -9.74
CA LYS A 74 4.81 -28.85 -9.22
C LYS A 74 5.97 -28.30 -10.05
N TYR A 75 5.83 -28.28 -11.38
CA TYR A 75 6.85 -27.73 -12.27
C TYR A 75 7.00 -26.21 -12.12
N LEU A 76 5.88 -25.48 -12.08
CA LEU A 76 5.86 -24.03 -11.86
C LEU A 76 6.45 -23.66 -10.49
N LEU A 77 6.14 -24.42 -9.43
CA LEU A 77 6.77 -24.27 -8.12
C LEU A 77 8.29 -24.52 -8.16
N GLY A 78 8.73 -25.51 -8.94
CA GLY A 78 10.14 -25.78 -9.18
C GLY A 78 10.88 -24.60 -9.82
N GLU A 79 10.28 -23.95 -10.82
CA GLU A 79 10.84 -22.76 -11.47
C GLU A 79 11.00 -21.59 -10.50
N LEU A 80 10.02 -21.36 -9.60
CA LEU A 80 10.12 -20.33 -8.56
C LEU A 80 11.20 -20.66 -7.52
N ALA A 81 11.32 -21.92 -7.12
CA ALA A 81 12.35 -22.36 -6.20
C ALA A 81 13.76 -22.19 -6.80
N ASP A 82 13.92 -22.47 -8.10
CA ASP A 82 15.19 -22.29 -8.79
C ASP A 82 15.52 -20.80 -9.00
N ASP A 83 14.53 -19.96 -9.36
CA ASP A 83 14.68 -18.49 -9.37
C ASP A 83 15.23 -17.97 -8.03
N GLN A 84 14.60 -18.37 -6.93
CA GLN A 84 15.00 -17.98 -5.58
C GLN A 84 16.45 -18.40 -5.28
N LYS A 85 16.85 -19.62 -5.64
CA LYS A 85 18.24 -20.08 -5.48
C LYS A 85 19.22 -19.26 -6.32
N GLN A 86 18.85 -18.83 -7.54
CA GLN A 86 19.72 -17.98 -8.36
C GLN A 86 19.88 -16.59 -7.75
N ARG A 87 18.78 -15.97 -7.30
CA ARG A 87 18.81 -14.66 -6.62
C ARG A 87 19.70 -14.69 -5.37
N LYS A 88 19.60 -15.73 -4.55
CA LYS A 88 20.49 -15.93 -3.38
C LYS A 88 21.97 -16.08 -3.73
N ARG A 89 22.29 -16.50 -4.95
CA ARG A 89 23.66 -16.62 -5.45
C ARG A 89 24.15 -15.35 -6.16
N GLY A 90 23.37 -14.26 -6.13
CA GLY A 90 23.67 -13.03 -6.88
C GLY A 90 23.61 -13.21 -8.39
N LYS A 91 22.94 -14.26 -8.88
CA LYS A 91 22.74 -14.52 -10.30
C LYS A 91 21.41 -13.93 -10.76
N ALA A 92 21.33 -13.61 -12.05
CA ALA A 92 20.07 -13.23 -12.67
C ALA A 92 19.05 -14.36 -12.47
N GLY A 93 17.92 -14.02 -11.83
CA GLY A 93 16.78 -14.90 -11.69
C GLY A 93 15.94 -14.94 -12.96
N LEU A 94 14.70 -15.44 -12.83
CA LEU A 94 13.68 -15.25 -13.85
C LEU A 94 13.42 -13.75 -14.06
N PRO A 95 13.13 -13.33 -15.30
CA PRO A 95 12.61 -11.99 -15.54
C PRO A 95 11.37 -11.73 -14.67
N GLY A 96 11.25 -10.53 -14.11
CA GLY A 96 10.15 -10.19 -13.20
C GLY A 96 8.76 -10.46 -13.80
N ASP A 97 8.57 -10.13 -15.08
CA ASP A 97 7.31 -10.37 -15.80
C ASP A 97 7.00 -11.86 -16.00
N VAL A 98 8.01 -12.72 -16.05
CA VAL A 98 7.84 -14.18 -16.13
C VAL A 98 7.46 -14.72 -14.76
N ARG A 99 8.15 -14.28 -13.70
CA ARG A 99 7.83 -14.68 -12.32
C ARG A 99 6.39 -14.31 -11.94
N ASP A 100 5.96 -13.10 -12.26
CA ASP A 100 4.59 -12.64 -12.00
C ASP A 100 3.54 -13.48 -12.75
N LYS A 101 3.85 -13.91 -13.99
CA LYS A 101 2.99 -14.83 -14.75
C LYS A 101 2.93 -16.22 -14.12
N ILE A 102 4.01 -16.72 -13.54
CA ILE A 102 3.99 -17.99 -12.81
C ILE A 102 3.04 -17.88 -11.62
N VAL A 103 3.16 -16.82 -10.82
CA VAL A 103 2.27 -16.58 -9.66
C VAL A 103 0.81 -16.47 -10.12
N ALA A 104 0.54 -15.74 -11.21
CA ALA A 104 -0.80 -15.62 -11.79
C ALA A 104 -1.33 -16.95 -12.35
N ALA A 105 -0.47 -17.83 -12.85
CA ALA A 105 -0.85 -19.18 -13.29
C ALA A 105 -1.16 -20.10 -12.11
N LEU A 106 -0.37 -20.02 -11.02
CA LEU A 106 -0.64 -20.77 -9.79
C LEU A 106 -2.02 -20.42 -9.19
N ALA A 107 -2.46 -19.16 -9.34
CA ALA A 107 -3.79 -18.72 -8.90
C ALA A 107 -4.97 -19.37 -9.67
N LYS A 108 -4.72 -20.03 -10.81
CA LYS A 108 -5.77 -20.68 -11.62
C LYS A 108 -6.05 -22.12 -11.20
N PHE A 109 -5.22 -22.71 -10.36
CA PHE A 109 -5.45 -24.07 -9.86
C PHE A 109 -6.64 -24.07 -8.90
N THR A 110 -7.48 -25.09 -9.02
CA THR A 110 -8.71 -25.25 -8.25
C THR A 110 -8.82 -26.62 -7.59
N ASP A 111 -7.98 -27.60 -7.97
CA ASP A 111 -7.96 -28.90 -7.32
C ASP A 111 -7.20 -28.85 -5.99
N GLU A 112 -7.76 -29.51 -4.97
CA GLU A 112 -7.23 -29.49 -3.60
C GLU A 112 -5.78 -30.01 -3.49
N GLU A 113 -5.38 -30.95 -4.34
CA GLU A 113 -4.04 -31.52 -4.31
C GLU A 113 -2.98 -30.54 -4.82
N SER A 114 -3.19 -29.92 -5.99
CA SER A 114 -2.29 -28.90 -6.52
C SER A 114 -2.24 -27.66 -5.62
N VAL A 115 -3.40 -27.23 -5.11
CA VAL A 115 -3.48 -26.09 -4.19
C VAL A 115 -2.78 -26.40 -2.86
N GLY A 116 -2.91 -27.62 -2.35
CA GLY A 116 -2.16 -28.11 -1.19
C GLY A 116 -0.64 -28.03 -1.39
N LEU A 117 -0.13 -28.37 -2.58
CA LEU A 117 1.30 -28.23 -2.90
C LEU A 117 1.77 -26.76 -2.91
N ILE A 118 0.93 -25.84 -3.40
CA ILE A 118 1.23 -24.40 -3.36
C ILE A 118 1.28 -23.92 -1.90
N GLY A 119 0.34 -24.39 -1.07
CA GLY A 119 0.29 -24.07 0.35
C GLY A 119 1.52 -24.58 1.13
N GLU A 120 1.89 -25.85 0.92
CA GLU A 120 3.09 -26.45 1.52
C GLU A 120 4.35 -25.66 1.12
N ALA A 121 4.50 -25.34 -0.17
CA ALA A 121 5.64 -24.54 -0.65
C ALA A 121 5.69 -23.14 0.00
N ALA A 122 4.55 -22.51 0.26
CA ALA A 122 4.49 -21.21 0.93
C ALA A 122 4.90 -21.29 2.41
N LEU A 123 4.42 -22.31 3.14
CA LEU A 123 4.69 -22.52 4.58
C LEU A 123 6.11 -23.04 4.85
N ASP A 124 6.73 -23.69 3.86
CA ASP A 124 8.12 -24.16 3.94
C ASP A 124 9.15 -23.05 3.89
N LEU A 125 8.79 -21.88 3.37
CA LEU A 125 9.65 -20.70 3.39
C LEU A 125 9.84 -20.18 4.82
N LYS A 126 11.04 -20.32 5.37
CA LYS A 126 11.37 -19.93 6.75
C LYS A 126 11.76 -18.45 6.85
N SER A 127 10.77 -17.56 6.73
CA SER A 127 10.97 -16.11 6.79
C SER A 127 11.35 -15.57 8.19
N ASP A 128 11.22 -16.37 9.23
CA ASP A 128 11.79 -16.12 10.55
C ASP A 128 13.33 -16.19 10.54
N LYS A 129 13.90 -17.03 9.66
CA LYS A 129 15.35 -17.18 9.48
C LYS A 129 15.91 -16.29 8.39
N ASP A 130 15.14 -16.11 7.32
CA ASP A 130 15.50 -15.27 6.18
C ASP A 130 14.29 -14.41 5.78
N PRO A 131 14.17 -13.20 6.35
CA PRO A 131 13.02 -12.32 6.11
C PRO A 131 12.76 -12.02 4.63
N THR A 132 13.78 -12.12 3.76
CA THR A 132 13.61 -11.90 2.31
C THR A 132 12.62 -12.89 1.67
N LEU A 133 12.47 -14.08 2.26
CA LEU A 133 11.53 -15.08 1.80
C LEU A 133 10.07 -14.68 2.03
N ALA A 134 9.80 -13.71 2.90
CA ALA A 134 8.44 -13.23 3.15
C ALA A 134 7.79 -12.59 1.92
N LEU A 135 8.60 -12.01 1.01
CA LEU A 135 8.09 -11.49 -0.25
C LEU A 135 7.67 -12.61 -1.21
N ASP A 136 8.40 -13.74 -1.21
CA ASP A 136 8.01 -14.92 -1.97
C ASP A 136 6.75 -15.57 -1.35
N GLN A 137 6.69 -15.66 -0.01
CA GLN A 137 5.48 -16.12 0.70
C GLN A 137 4.26 -15.27 0.37
N PHE A 138 4.41 -13.95 0.35
CA PHE A 138 3.33 -13.04 -0.04
C PHE A 138 2.81 -13.35 -1.44
N ASP A 139 3.69 -13.59 -2.41
CA ASP A 139 3.27 -13.89 -3.78
C ASP A 139 2.51 -15.24 -3.86
N PHE A 140 2.92 -16.26 -3.11
CA PHE A 140 2.16 -17.51 -2.99
C PHE A 140 0.80 -17.31 -2.31
N PHE A 141 0.78 -16.64 -1.16
CA PHE A 141 -0.46 -16.36 -0.44
C PHE A 141 -1.41 -15.50 -1.26
N LYS A 142 -0.90 -14.59 -2.10
CA LYS A 142 -1.72 -13.78 -3.02
C LYS A 142 -2.44 -14.67 -4.03
N ALA A 143 -1.79 -15.69 -4.57
CA ALA A 143 -2.45 -16.66 -5.43
C ALA A 143 -3.56 -17.41 -4.66
N LEU A 144 -3.24 -17.94 -3.46
CA LEU A 144 -4.19 -18.69 -2.63
C LEU A 144 -5.39 -17.84 -2.19
N ALA A 145 -5.19 -16.57 -1.83
CA ALA A 145 -6.25 -15.70 -1.35
C ALA A 145 -7.33 -15.42 -2.42
N THR A 146 -6.96 -15.48 -3.71
CA THR A 146 -7.90 -15.34 -4.83
C THR A 146 -8.73 -16.59 -5.12
N MET A 147 -8.31 -17.76 -4.63
CA MET A 147 -9.03 -19.03 -4.81
C MET A 147 -10.23 -19.06 -3.86
N LYS A 148 -11.44 -18.97 -4.41
CA LYS A 148 -12.68 -19.07 -3.64
C LYS A 148 -13.13 -20.52 -3.61
N ASP A 149 -13.69 -20.94 -2.47
CA ASP A 149 -14.28 -22.26 -2.28
C ASP A 149 -13.29 -23.45 -2.43
N VAL A 150 -12.00 -23.21 -2.17
CA VAL A 150 -10.95 -24.24 -2.13
C VAL A 150 -10.42 -24.38 -0.71
N SER A 151 -10.65 -25.51 -0.05
CA SER A 151 -10.37 -25.70 1.38
C SER A 151 -8.88 -25.59 1.69
N ALA A 152 -8.02 -26.20 0.85
CA ALA A 152 -6.58 -26.19 1.06
C ALA A 152 -5.98 -24.77 1.02
N ALA A 153 -6.51 -23.88 0.17
CA ALA A 153 -6.06 -22.48 0.12
C ALA A 153 -6.41 -21.75 1.43
N ASP A 154 -7.64 -21.93 1.91
CA ASP A 154 -8.14 -21.32 3.12
C ASP A 154 -7.42 -21.86 4.38
N GLU A 155 -7.18 -23.16 4.46
CA GLU A 155 -6.44 -23.80 5.53
C GLU A 155 -5.00 -23.28 5.61
N THR A 156 -4.31 -23.17 4.47
CA THR A 156 -2.95 -22.63 4.41
C THR A 156 -2.89 -21.19 4.93
N LEU A 157 -3.82 -20.33 4.47
CA LEU A 157 -3.86 -18.94 4.92
C LEU A 157 -4.18 -18.84 6.42
N ARG A 158 -5.09 -19.67 6.94
CA ARG A 158 -5.37 -19.72 8.39
C ARG A 158 -4.17 -20.20 9.19
N GLU A 159 -3.40 -21.17 8.69
CA GLU A 159 -2.16 -21.61 9.33
C GLU A 159 -1.13 -20.47 9.41
N ALA A 160 -0.93 -19.73 8.31
CA ALA A 160 -0.06 -18.56 8.29
C ALA A 160 -0.55 -17.44 9.23
N LEU A 161 -1.87 -17.21 9.31
CA LEU A 161 -2.46 -16.26 10.25
C LEU A 161 -2.39 -16.75 11.70
N ALA A 162 -2.27 -18.05 11.97
CA ALA A 162 -2.18 -18.62 13.31
C ALA A 162 -0.73 -18.68 13.84
N ASP A 163 0.29 -18.37 13.02
CA ASP A 163 1.69 -18.41 13.46
C ASP A 163 1.94 -17.39 14.58
N GLU A 164 2.32 -17.88 15.77
CA GLU A 164 2.51 -17.05 16.97
C GLU A 164 3.90 -16.37 17.02
N LYS A 165 4.85 -16.79 16.19
CA LYS A 165 6.28 -16.47 16.34
C LYS A 165 6.83 -15.64 15.20
N ASN A 166 6.42 -15.92 13.97
CA ASN A 166 6.95 -15.33 12.77
C ASN A 166 6.06 -14.16 12.31
N PRO A 167 6.46 -12.90 12.56
CA PRO A 167 5.67 -11.75 12.14
C PRO A 167 5.59 -11.60 10.62
N PHE A 168 6.59 -12.11 9.88
CA PHE A 168 6.69 -11.91 8.44
C PHE A 168 5.72 -12.79 7.66
N ILE A 169 5.59 -14.08 7.99
CA ILE A 169 4.61 -14.97 7.36
C ILE A 169 3.18 -14.47 7.62
N LYS A 170 2.90 -14.02 8.85
CA LYS A 170 1.60 -13.45 9.23
C LYS A 170 1.31 -12.18 8.43
N CYS A 171 2.26 -11.25 8.32
CA CYS A 171 2.09 -10.04 7.50
C CYS A 171 1.96 -10.33 6.00
N ALA A 172 2.68 -11.34 5.48
CA ALA A 172 2.55 -11.80 4.11
C ALA A 172 1.13 -12.32 3.81
N ALA A 173 0.56 -13.14 4.71
CA ALA A 173 -0.81 -13.63 4.59
C ALA A 173 -1.85 -12.50 4.70
N LEU A 174 -1.70 -11.60 5.69
CA LEU A 174 -2.58 -10.43 5.88
C LEU A 174 -2.62 -9.55 4.63
N GLU A 175 -1.47 -9.26 4.03
CA GLU A 175 -1.38 -8.42 2.85
C GLU A 175 -1.92 -9.11 1.60
N ALA A 176 -1.72 -10.42 1.46
CA ALA A 176 -2.33 -11.21 0.40
C ALA A 176 -3.86 -11.20 0.47
N ILE A 177 -4.41 -11.46 1.66
CA ILE A 177 -5.85 -11.42 1.94
C ILE A 177 -6.42 -10.03 1.64
N ARG A 178 -5.71 -8.97 2.04
CA ARG A 178 -6.08 -7.58 1.77
C ARG A 178 -6.14 -7.29 0.27
N GLN A 179 -5.09 -7.62 -0.48
CA GLN A 179 -5.04 -7.34 -1.93
C GLN A 179 -6.03 -8.19 -2.73
N ALA A 180 -6.43 -9.36 -2.22
CA ALA A 180 -7.47 -10.19 -2.83
C ALA A 180 -8.89 -9.79 -2.40
N GLU A 181 -9.04 -8.79 -1.52
CA GLU A 181 -10.34 -8.37 -0.94
C GLU A 181 -11.13 -9.57 -0.37
N ALA A 182 -10.41 -10.50 0.27
CA ALA A 182 -10.95 -11.80 0.67
C ALA A 182 -11.73 -11.74 2.00
N SER A 183 -12.94 -11.16 1.95
CA SER A 183 -13.83 -10.94 3.11
C SER A 183 -14.16 -12.17 3.95
N ARG A 184 -14.03 -13.38 3.38
CA ARG A 184 -14.21 -14.65 4.09
C ARG A 184 -13.25 -14.86 5.27
N PHE A 185 -12.12 -14.14 5.30
CA PHE A 185 -11.16 -14.17 6.41
C PHE A 185 -11.38 -13.09 7.47
N THR A 186 -12.46 -12.28 7.38
CA THR A 186 -12.69 -11.18 8.33
C THR A 186 -12.65 -11.65 9.79
N LYS A 187 -13.23 -12.82 10.09
CA LYS A 187 -13.20 -13.41 11.44
C LYS A 187 -11.79 -13.79 11.88
N ASP A 188 -11.02 -14.43 10.99
CA ASP A 188 -9.65 -14.87 11.27
C ASP A 188 -8.73 -13.66 11.52
N VAL A 189 -8.86 -12.61 10.69
CA VAL A 189 -8.09 -11.37 10.84
C VAL A 189 -8.51 -10.60 12.10
N THR A 190 -9.80 -10.57 12.43
CA THR A 190 -10.30 -9.95 13.67
C THR A 190 -9.74 -10.64 14.92
N ALA A 191 -9.57 -11.96 14.88
CA ALA A 191 -9.03 -12.72 16.00
C ALA A 191 -7.60 -12.28 16.38
N ILE A 192 -6.80 -11.81 15.42
CA ILE A 192 -5.43 -11.31 15.66
C ILE A 192 -5.45 -10.09 16.61
N LEU A 193 -6.47 -9.21 16.52
CA LEU A 193 -6.67 -8.10 17.46
C LEU A 193 -7.11 -8.55 18.86
N LEU A 194 -7.36 -9.83 19.08
CA LEU A 194 -7.74 -10.39 20.38
C LEU A 194 -6.62 -11.25 20.98
N GLU A 195 -5.61 -11.62 20.20
CA GLU A 195 -4.48 -12.41 20.67
C GLU A 195 -3.70 -11.68 21.78
N ASP A 196 -3.28 -12.41 22.82
CA ASP A 196 -2.46 -11.89 23.92
C ASP A 196 -0.96 -11.99 23.59
N ASN A 197 -0.57 -11.40 22.45
CA ASN A 197 0.81 -11.38 22.00
C ASN A 197 1.43 -9.98 22.18
N LYS A 198 2.11 -9.78 23.31
CA LYS A 198 2.76 -8.51 23.64
C LYS A 198 3.87 -8.14 22.67
N ASP A 199 4.58 -9.13 22.12
CA ASP A 199 5.66 -8.89 21.17
C ASP A 199 5.12 -8.26 19.89
N TRP A 200 3.95 -8.67 19.40
CA TRP A 200 3.31 -8.00 18.27
C TRP A 200 2.86 -6.59 18.59
N ALA A 201 2.28 -6.39 19.77
CA ALA A 201 1.77 -5.09 20.18
C ALA A 201 2.86 -4.04 20.46
N GLN A 202 4.07 -4.46 20.84
CA GLN A 202 5.12 -3.57 21.34
C GLN A 202 6.38 -3.54 20.48
N LYS A 203 6.77 -4.69 19.91
CA LYS A 203 7.98 -4.80 19.09
C LYS A 203 7.62 -4.85 17.62
N TRP A 204 6.82 -5.82 17.20
CA TRP A 204 6.45 -6.05 15.81
C TRP A 204 5.19 -5.29 15.40
N LEU A 205 5.24 -3.97 15.53
CA LEU A 205 4.10 -3.07 15.22
C LEU A 205 3.56 -3.24 13.79
N ILE A 206 4.34 -3.83 12.87
CA ILE A 206 3.86 -4.21 11.55
C ILE A 206 2.68 -5.19 11.60
N VAL A 207 2.60 -6.08 12.59
CA VAL A 207 1.49 -7.03 12.70
C VAL A 207 0.16 -6.29 12.91
N PRO A 208 -0.04 -5.52 14.01
CA PRO A 208 -1.29 -4.79 14.19
C PRO A 208 -1.56 -3.76 13.08
N ILE A 209 -0.53 -3.11 12.51
CA ILE A 209 -0.71 -2.21 11.36
C ILE A 209 -1.28 -2.95 10.14
N ASN A 210 -0.71 -4.10 9.77
CA ASN A 210 -1.19 -4.89 8.65
C ASN A 210 -2.55 -5.53 8.94
N THR A 211 -2.85 -5.92 10.18
CA THR A 211 -4.18 -6.40 10.59
C THR A 211 -5.23 -5.32 10.39
N LEU A 212 -4.99 -4.10 10.86
CA LEU A 212 -5.93 -2.98 10.73
C LEU A 212 -6.10 -2.56 9.25
N ALA A 213 -5.01 -2.51 8.48
CA ALA A 213 -5.08 -2.23 7.05
C ALA A 213 -5.80 -3.34 6.27
N CYS A 214 -5.66 -4.60 6.68
CA CYS A 214 -6.39 -5.72 6.08
C CYS A 214 -7.90 -5.58 6.33
N LEU A 215 -8.30 -5.33 7.57
CA LEU A 215 -9.71 -5.13 7.95
C LEU A 215 -10.35 -3.92 7.26
N GLU A 216 -9.58 -2.86 6.97
CA GLU A 216 -10.07 -1.71 6.19
C GLU A 216 -10.64 -2.14 4.83
N ASP A 217 -9.99 -3.08 4.15
CA ASP A 217 -10.33 -3.46 2.77
C ASP A 217 -11.24 -4.71 2.68
N ILE A 218 -11.20 -5.63 3.66
CA ILE A 218 -11.93 -6.91 3.56
C ILE A 218 -13.28 -6.92 4.27
N VAL A 219 -13.54 -6.01 5.22
CA VAL A 219 -14.80 -6.01 5.97
C VAL A 219 -15.93 -5.60 5.03
N ASP A 220 -16.94 -6.47 4.91
CA ASP A 220 -18.15 -6.13 4.16
C ASP A 220 -18.92 -5.03 4.92
N THR A 221 -18.89 -3.82 4.37
CA THR A 221 -19.57 -2.67 4.98
C THR A 221 -21.10 -2.81 4.98
N GLY A 222 -21.67 -3.74 4.19
CA GLY A 222 -23.06 -4.15 4.23
C GLY A 222 -23.37 -5.10 5.39
N ASP A 223 -22.39 -5.87 5.86
CA ASP A 223 -22.55 -6.83 6.95
C ASP A 223 -22.43 -6.12 8.31
N LYS A 224 -23.59 -5.95 8.94
CA LYS A 224 -23.71 -5.31 10.26
C LYS A 224 -22.98 -6.10 11.36
N GLU A 225 -23.04 -7.43 11.34
CA GLU A 225 -22.48 -8.27 12.39
C GLU A 225 -20.96 -8.24 12.34
N GLN A 226 -20.38 -8.31 11.13
CA GLN A 226 -18.94 -8.18 10.94
C GLN A 226 -18.41 -6.84 11.42
N LYS A 227 -19.05 -5.72 11.03
CA LYS A 227 -18.64 -4.38 11.50
C LYS A 227 -18.65 -4.28 13.02
N ILE A 228 -19.72 -4.78 13.67
CA ILE A 228 -19.82 -4.78 15.13
C ILE A 228 -18.69 -5.59 15.75
N ALA A 229 -18.43 -6.81 15.25
CA ALA A 229 -17.39 -7.68 15.78
C ALA A 229 -15.99 -7.04 15.70
N VAL A 230 -15.69 -6.38 14.57
CA VAL A 230 -14.41 -5.67 14.38
C VAL A 230 -14.28 -4.50 15.36
N VAL A 231 -15.32 -3.68 15.52
CA VAL A 231 -15.29 -2.54 16.46
C VAL A 231 -15.16 -3.03 17.91
N GLU A 232 -15.83 -4.13 18.28
CA GLU A 232 -15.68 -4.75 19.61
C GLU A 232 -14.26 -5.28 19.84
N ALA A 233 -13.63 -5.88 18.83
CA ALA A 233 -12.24 -6.32 18.93
C ALA A 233 -11.27 -5.15 19.09
N VAL A 234 -11.48 -4.04 18.39
CA VAL A 234 -10.70 -2.81 18.56
C VAL A 234 -10.87 -2.21 19.96
N ILE A 235 -12.10 -2.18 20.49
CA ILE A 235 -12.37 -1.76 21.87
C ILE A 235 -11.56 -2.62 22.84
N ALA A 236 -11.64 -3.95 22.71
CA ALA A 236 -10.93 -4.88 23.57
C ALA A 236 -9.40 -4.70 23.48
N TRP A 237 -8.86 -4.49 22.28
CA TRP A 237 -7.44 -4.16 22.07
C TRP A 237 -7.04 -2.87 22.80
N GLU A 238 -7.79 -1.79 22.60
CA GLU A 238 -7.50 -0.49 23.21
C GLU A 238 -7.64 -0.49 24.73
N GLU A 239 -8.54 -1.29 25.30
CA GLU A 239 -8.71 -1.42 26.75
C GLU A 239 -7.54 -2.16 27.42
N ARG A 240 -6.86 -3.05 26.69
CA ARG A 240 -5.65 -3.73 27.19
C ARG A 240 -4.46 -2.78 27.37
N LYS A 241 -4.46 -1.62 26.71
CA LYS A 241 -3.38 -0.61 26.78
C LYS A 241 -1.98 -1.16 26.51
N ILE A 242 -1.89 -2.23 25.71
CA ILE A 242 -0.63 -2.90 25.36
C ILE A 242 0.17 -2.17 24.28
N CYS A 243 -0.50 -1.39 23.43
CA CYS A 243 0.09 -0.58 22.37
C CYS A 243 -0.42 0.86 22.47
N LEU A 244 0.50 1.82 22.52
CA LEU A 244 0.20 3.26 22.53
C LEU A 244 0.79 3.96 21.29
N ASP A 245 1.25 3.19 20.31
CA ASP A 245 1.92 3.71 19.13
C ASP A 245 0.95 4.54 18.26
N GLU A 246 1.42 5.71 17.82
CA GLU A 246 0.61 6.66 17.08
C GLU A 246 0.19 6.13 15.70
N ARG A 247 1.01 5.26 15.09
CA ARG A 247 0.71 4.68 13.79
C ARG A 247 -0.36 3.61 13.87
N VAL A 248 -0.26 2.73 14.87
CA VAL A 248 -1.30 1.72 15.11
C VAL A 248 -2.66 2.40 15.26
N ARG A 249 -2.72 3.49 16.06
CA ARG A 249 -3.95 4.28 16.22
C ARG A 249 -4.40 4.99 14.95
N PHE A 250 -3.46 5.50 14.14
CA PHE A 250 -3.80 6.09 12.85
C PHE A 250 -4.46 5.06 11.93
N PHE A 251 -3.84 3.89 11.73
CA PHE A 251 -4.40 2.83 10.90
C PHE A 251 -5.73 2.31 11.45
N GLY A 252 -5.87 2.20 12.77
CA GLY A 252 -7.14 1.81 13.37
C GLY A 252 -8.23 2.85 13.21
N SER A 253 -7.92 4.14 13.36
CA SER A 253 -8.89 5.22 13.12
C SER A 253 -9.30 5.29 11.65
N LYS A 254 -8.36 5.07 10.73
CA LYS A 254 -8.62 5.00 9.28
C LYS A 254 -9.54 3.83 8.94
N MET A 255 -9.22 2.63 9.45
CA MET A 255 -10.05 1.44 9.28
C MET A 255 -11.46 1.66 9.86
N LEU A 256 -11.57 2.16 11.09
CA LEU A 256 -12.85 2.45 11.73
C LEU A 256 -13.68 3.44 10.90
N ASN A 257 -13.05 4.49 10.35
CA ASN A 257 -13.73 5.44 9.48
C ASN A 257 -14.24 4.78 8.20
N ALA A 258 -13.43 3.94 7.55
CA ALA A 258 -13.82 3.22 6.34
C ALA A 258 -15.02 2.31 6.57
N ILE A 259 -15.05 1.56 7.68
CA ILE A 259 -16.12 0.58 7.94
C ILE A 259 -17.39 1.20 8.54
N THR A 260 -17.26 2.30 9.30
CA THR A 260 -18.40 2.90 10.04
C THR A 260 -18.89 4.22 9.45
N GLY A 261 -18.09 4.88 8.63
CA GLY A 261 -18.30 6.27 8.20
C GLY A 261 -17.98 7.31 9.28
N GLU A 262 -17.53 6.90 10.47
CA GLU A 262 -17.35 7.78 11.62
C GLU A 262 -15.90 8.24 11.80
N ALA A 263 -15.71 9.53 12.03
CA ALA A 263 -14.38 10.15 12.14
C ALA A 263 -13.96 10.36 13.61
N ALA A 264 -13.97 9.28 14.40
CA ALA A 264 -13.49 9.27 15.78
C ALA A 264 -12.13 8.57 15.90
N ASP A 265 -11.32 8.96 16.89
CA ASP A 265 -10.07 8.28 17.23
C ASP A 265 -10.35 6.86 17.72
N MET A 266 -9.56 5.89 17.27
CA MET A 266 -9.52 4.52 17.81
C MET A 266 -9.48 4.50 19.35
N ALA A 267 -8.73 5.40 19.98
CA ALA A 267 -8.61 5.50 21.44
C ALA A 267 -9.88 6.02 22.15
N SER A 268 -10.89 6.50 21.41
CA SER A 268 -12.19 6.95 21.96
C SER A 268 -13.09 5.77 22.35
N VAL A 269 -12.62 4.90 23.23
CA VAL A 269 -13.32 3.65 23.64
C VAL A 269 -14.78 3.88 24.02
N TYR A 270 -15.09 4.96 24.76
CA TYR A 270 -16.46 5.30 25.14
C TYR A 270 -17.36 5.56 23.92
N TYR A 271 -16.85 6.30 22.94
CA TYR A 271 -17.55 6.58 21.69
C TYR A 271 -17.84 5.27 20.93
N TRP A 272 -16.84 4.39 20.82
CA TRP A 272 -17.02 3.12 20.10
C TRP A 272 -17.96 2.15 20.81
N LYS A 273 -17.95 2.11 22.15
CA LYS A 273 -18.96 1.36 22.92
C LYS A 273 -20.38 1.87 22.68
N TRP A 274 -20.56 3.19 22.64
CA TRP A 274 -21.84 3.79 22.28
C TRP A 274 -22.25 3.42 20.86
N TRP A 275 -21.33 3.51 19.88
CA TRP A 275 -21.60 3.17 18.48
C TRP A 275 -22.06 1.71 18.34
N VAL A 276 -21.36 0.78 19.01
CA VAL A 276 -21.74 -0.64 19.04
C VAL A 276 -23.13 -0.83 19.63
N ALA A 277 -23.44 -0.15 20.75
CA ALA A 277 -24.76 -0.24 21.37
C ALA A 277 -25.89 0.26 20.46
N GLN A 278 -25.68 1.38 19.75
CA GLN A 278 -26.63 1.93 18.77
C GLN A 278 -26.84 0.95 17.61
N MET A 279 -25.75 0.41 17.06
CA MET A 279 -25.84 -0.56 15.99
C MET A 279 -26.57 -1.82 16.45
N LYS A 280 -26.30 -2.36 17.64
CA LYS A 280 -27.04 -3.52 18.18
C LYS A 280 -28.53 -3.23 18.38
N ALA A 281 -28.88 -2.09 18.97
CA ALA A 281 -30.26 -1.76 19.33
C ALA A 281 -31.14 -1.33 18.15
N VAL A 282 -30.63 -0.45 17.28
CA VAL A 282 -31.41 0.24 16.23
C VAL A 282 -30.94 -0.16 14.82
N GLY A 283 -29.69 -0.60 14.68
CA GLY A 283 -29.10 -0.89 13.37
C GLY A 283 -28.65 0.34 12.59
N ALA A 284 -28.73 1.52 13.20
CA ALA A 284 -28.25 2.78 12.66
C ALA A 284 -27.72 3.67 13.78
N VAL A 285 -26.88 4.65 13.43
CA VAL A 285 -26.33 5.63 14.36
C VAL A 285 -27.30 6.79 14.52
N ASP A 286 -27.77 7.03 15.75
CA ASP A 286 -28.54 8.22 16.10
C ASP A 286 -27.63 9.41 16.38
N ASN A 287 -27.65 10.42 15.52
CA ASN A 287 -26.82 11.61 15.68
C ASN A 287 -27.28 12.53 16.82
N SER A 288 -28.50 12.38 17.36
CA SER A 288 -29.01 13.24 18.42
C SER A 288 -28.41 12.95 19.80
N SER A 289 -27.94 11.71 20.02
CA SER A 289 -27.34 11.24 21.27
C SER A 289 -25.84 10.94 21.15
N LYS A 290 -25.21 11.39 20.06
CA LYS A 290 -23.81 11.13 19.72
C LYS A 290 -22.85 11.76 20.72
N PRO A 291 -22.05 10.97 21.46
CA PRO A 291 -20.98 11.50 22.29
C PRO A 291 -19.96 12.24 21.44
N GLU A 292 -19.28 13.22 22.04
CA GLU A 292 -18.10 13.80 21.41
C GLU A 292 -17.01 12.74 21.26
N GLY A 293 -16.80 12.29 20.03
CA GLY A 293 -15.63 11.51 19.66
C GLY A 293 -14.42 12.44 19.69
N LYS A 294 -13.37 12.08 20.44
CA LYS A 294 -12.09 12.78 20.27
C LYS A 294 -11.62 12.47 18.86
N ARG A 295 -11.29 13.49 18.07
CA ARG A 295 -10.45 13.27 16.90
C ARG A 295 -9.06 12.96 17.38
N SER A 296 -8.38 12.07 16.65
CA SER A 296 -7.00 11.74 16.98
C SER A 296 -6.19 13.02 16.94
N LYS A 297 -5.74 13.43 18.12
CA LYS A 297 -4.64 14.36 18.27
C LYS A 297 -3.38 13.49 18.20
N THR A 298 -3.07 12.91 17.04
CA THR A 298 -1.66 12.67 16.73
C THR A 298 -0.97 13.99 17.05
N ALA A 299 0.02 13.95 17.95
CA ALA A 299 0.61 15.16 18.51
C ALA A 299 0.79 16.16 17.38
N ALA A 300 0.15 17.35 17.45
CA ALA A 300 0.05 18.25 16.31
C ALA A 300 1.44 18.40 15.69
N VAL A 301 1.67 17.70 14.57
CA VAL A 301 2.85 17.91 13.75
C VAL A 301 2.38 19.01 12.82
N PRO A 302 2.98 20.19 12.86
CA PRO A 302 2.61 21.24 11.93
C PRO A 302 2.72 20.67 10.51
N PRO A 303 1.74 20.96 9.64
CA PRO A 303 1.74 20.38 8.32
C PRO A 303 3.04 20.74 7.60
N VAL A 304 3.66 19.72 7.01
CA VAL A 304 4.87 19.87 6.20
C VAL A 304 4.43 19.87 4.75
N PHE A 305 4.63 20.99 4.04
CA PHE A 305 4.05 21.20 2.71
C PHE A 305 2.53 20.94 2.64
N ASP A 306 1.75 21.34 3.66
CA ASP A 306 0.31 21.05 3.78
C ASP A 306 -0.07 19.55 3.89
N THR A 307 0.91 18.68 4.13
CA THR A 307 0.67 17.25 4.40
C THR A 307 0.53 17.04 5.91
N ALA A 308 -0.44 16.22 6.33
CA ALA A 308 -0.62 15.83 7.74
C ALA A 308 0.19 14.55 8.02
N PRO A 309 1.36 14.63 8.68
CA PRO A 309 2.25 13.49 8.77
C PRO A 309 1.89 12.64 10.01
N VAL A 310 2.31 11.38 10.02
CA VAL A 310 1.95 10.39 11.05
C VAL A 310 3.18 9.73 11.65
N GLY A 311 3.15 9.50 12.95
CA GLY A 311 4.23 8.83 13.68
C GLY A 311 5.31 9.80 14.15
N LYS A 312 6.52 9.27 14.35
CA LYS A 312 7.63 10.02 14.98
C LYS A 312 8.89 10.09 14.13
N ARG A 313 9.00 9.28 13.08
CA ARG A 313 10.17 9.20 12.20
C ARG A 313 9.84 9.68 10.79
N PHE A 314 10.37 10.84 10.40
CA PHE A 314 10.02 11.52 9.15
C PHE A 314 11.21 11.57 8.19
N VAL A 315 11.02 11.21 6.92
CA VAL A 315 12.05 11.40 5.90
C VAL A 315 11.58 12.42 4.87
N PHE A 316 12.37 13.47 4.66
CA PHE A 316 12.16 14.40 3.56
C PHE A 316 12.94 13.91 2.36
N VAL A 317 12.27 13.72 1.23
CA VAL A 317 12.89 13.29 -0.04
C VAL A 317 12.72 14.43 -1.02
N ILE A 318 13.81 15.16 -1.25
CA ILE A 318 13.80 16.47 -1.89
C ILE A 318 14.50 16.39 -3.23
N ASP A 319 13.76 16.75 -4.27
CA ASP A 319 14.31 16.94 -5.60
C ASP A 319 15.33 18.07 -5.60
N THR A 320 16.54 17.74 -6.05
CA THR A 320 17.60 18.71 -6.32
C THR A 320 18.04 18.58 -7.77
N SER A 321 17.14 18.23 -8.70
CA SER A 321 17.47 18.14 -10.13
C SER A 321 17.63 19.53 -10.79
N ASP A 322 18.29 19.61 -11.95
CA ASP A 322 18.56 20.90 -12.61
C ASP A 322 17.28 21.69 -12.97
N SER A 323 16.14 21.00 -13.19
CA SER A 323 14.84 21.64 -13.42
C SER A 323 14.35 22.48 -12.25
N MET A 324 14.82 22.19 -11.04
CA MET A 324 14.51 22.97 -9.84
C MET A 324 15.06 24.41 -9.89
N LYS A 325 16.02 24.71 -10.79
CA LYS A 325 16.50 26.09 -11.05
C LYS A 325 15.50 26.96 -11.80
N MET A 326 14.48 26.36 -12.41
CA MET A 326 13.50 27.11 -13.18
C MET A 326 12.75 28.10 -12.27
N PRO A 327 12.38 29.29 -12.78
CA PRO A 327 11.60 30.26 -12.03
C PRO A 327 10.26 29.67 -11.57
N LEU A 328 9.81 30.09 -10.38
CA LEU A 328 8.41 29.91 -9.99
C LEU A 328 7.57 30.86 -10.85
N LYS A 329 6.87 30.31 -11.84
CA LYS A 329 5.88 31.04 -12.62
C LYS A 329 4.60 31.28 -11.79
N ILE A 330 4.72 31.93 -10.63
CA ILE A 330 3.57 32.32 -9.81
C ILE A 330 3.58 33.83 -9.59
N THR A 331 2.44 34.46 -9.81
CA THR A 331 2.26 35.88 -9.48
C THR A 331 1.97 36.07 -8.00
N LEU A 332 2.40 37.19 -7.40
CA LEU A 332 2.02 37.56 -6.02
C LEU A 332 0.49 37.59 -5.84
N GLU A 333 -0.26 37.95 -6.89
CA GLU A 333 -1.73 37.92 -6.91
C GLU A 333 -2.31 36.50 -6.88
N GLU A 334 -1.70 35.52 -7.56
CA GLU A 334 -2.09 34.11 -7.47
C GLU A 334 -1.76 33.51 -6.12
N ILE A 335 -0.60 33.88 -5.54
CA ILE A 335 -0.29 33.56 -4.16
C ILE A 335 -1.40 34.11 -3.27
N GLU A 336 -1.79 35.38 -3.43
CA GLU A 336 -2.88 36.03 -2.67
C GLU A 336 -4.27 35.46 -2.89
N LYS A 337 -4.59 34.99 -4.10
CA LYS A 337 -5.86 34.30 -4.37
C LYS A 337 -5.88 32.93 -3.69
N ARG A 338 -4.77 32.19 -3.73
CA ARG A 338 -4.62 30.93 -3.00
C ARG A 338 -4.57 31.14 -1.48
N LYS A 339 -4.11 32.31 -0.99
CA LYS A 339 -4.24 32.69 0.44
C LYS A 339 -5.70 32.53 0.88
N LYS A 340 -6.70 32.84 0.04
CA LYS A 340 -8.14 32.73 0.37
C LYS A 340 -8.75 31.33 0.18
N SER A 341 -8.01 30.37 -0.37
CA SER A 341 -8.52 29.05 -0.76
C SER A 341 -7.58 27.92 -0.34
N GLY A 342 -7.19 27.89 0.93
CA GLY A 342 -6.61 26.68 1.53
C GLY A 342 -7.62 25.52 1.50
N PRO A 343 -7.21 24.27 1.78
CA PRO A 343 -8.14 23.14 1.85
C PRO A 343 -9.16 23.37 2.95
N VAL A 344 -10.33 23.92 2.58
CA VAL A 344 -11.50 24.02 3.44
C VAL A 344 -11.98 22.59 3.68
N THR A 345 -11.58 22.00 4.79
CA THR A 345 -12.35 20.88 5.35
C THR A 345 -13.72 21.44 5.69
N LYS A 346 -14.68 21.25 4.78
CA LYS A 346 -16.08 21.64 4.99
C LYS A 346 -16.65 20.78 6.12
N GLY A 347 -16.41 21.21 7.35
CA GLY A 347 -17.23 20.81 8.49
C GLY A 347 -18.67 21.32 8.29
N PRO A 348 -19.68 20.66 8.86
CA PRO A 348 -21.06 21.08 8.71
C PRO A 348 -21.25 22.50 9.25
N LYS A 349 -21.75 23.42 8.41
CA LYS A 349 -22.18 24.75 8.83
C LYS A 349 -23.38 24.61 9.76
N ASN A 350 -23.15 24.76 11.06
CA ASN A 350 -24.22 25.16 11.99
C ASN A 350 -24.12 26.67 12.18
N SER A 351 -25.14 27.36 11.66
CA SER A 351 -25.38 28.78 11.88
C SER A 351 -25.74 29.05 13.34
N LYS A 352 -25.11 30.07 13.94
CA LYS A 352 -25.81 31.09 14.72
C LYS A 352 -24.91 32.28 14.98
N ASP A 353 -25.53 33.43 14.80
CA ASP A 353 -24.96 34.78 14.77
C ASP A 353 -24.32 35.18 16.11
N GLY A 354 -23.15 35.79 15.98
CA GLY A 354 -22.46 36.56 17.02
C GLY A 354 -21.25 37.22 16.38
N GLU A 355 -21.28 38.56 16.28
CA GLU A 355 -20.12 39.39 15.92
C GLU A 355 -19.05 39.22 17.00
N GLU A 356 -18.25 38.16 16.89
CA GLU A 356 -16.88 38.13 17.40
C GLU A 356 -15.98 38.46 16.21
N ASP A 357 -14.98 39.33 16.44
CA ASP A 357 -13.94 39.66 15.46
C ASP A 357 -13.56 38.41 14.67
N GLU A 358 -13.86 38.37 13.36
CA GLU A 358 -13.45 37.30 12.46
C GLU A 358 -11.92 37.25 12.47
N LYS A 359 -11.33 36.54 13.44
CA LYS A 359 -9.98 36.02 13.32
C LYS A 359 -10.03 35.15 12.07
N ASP A 360 -9.39 35.65 11.01
CA ASP A 360 -9.19 34.91 9.77
C ASP A 360 -8.78 33.48 10.15
N PRO A 361 -9.64 32.46 9.91
CA PRO A 361 -9.38 31.10 10.35
C PRO A 361 -8.11 30.51 9.71
N ASP A 362 -7.54 31.20 8.73
CA ASP A 362 -6.29 30.87 8.05
C ASP A 362 -5.10 31.78 8.44
N ALA A 363 -5.22 32.63 9.47
CA ALA A 363 -4.09 33.46 9.96
C ALA A 363 -2.88 32.61 10.41
N ASP A 364 -3.13 31.38 10.87
CA ASP A 364 -2.13 30.41 11.30
C ASP A 364 -1.64 29.47 10.17
N ASN A 365 -2.05 29.70 8.91
CA ASN A 365 -1.59 28.87 7.79
C ASN A 365 -0.08 29.05 7.57
N PRO A 366 0.75 28.00 7.75
CA PRO A 366 2.20 28.13 7.71
C PRO A 366 2.76 28.56 6.34
N LEU A 367 2.07 28.26 5.24
CA LEU A 367 2.47 28.69 3.89
C LEU A 367 2.30 30.20 3.67
N ARG A 368 1.43 30.85 4.46
CA ARG A 368 1.26 32.31 4.42
C ARG A 368 2.45 33.04 5.05
N GLN A 369 3.30 32.34 5.81
CA GLN A 369 4.45 32.91 6.51
C GLN A 369 5.75 32.84 5.69
N LEU A 370 5.73 32.23 4.49
CA LEU A 370 6.90 32.17 3.62
C LEU A 370 7.30 33.56 3.10
N PRO A 371 8.62 33.83 2.95
CA PRO A 371 9.12 35.08 2.41
C PRO A 371 8.96 35.12 0.88
N TRP A 372 7.72 35.10 0.37
CA TRP A 372 7.40 34.98 -1.06
C TRP A 372 8.09 35.97 -2.00
N LYS A 373 8.56 37.11 -1.49
CA LYS A 373 9.32 38.10 -2.27
C LYS A 373 10.75 37.65 -2.57
N GLU A 374 11.29 36.74 -1.77
CA GLU A 374 12.66 36.21 -1.85
C GLU A 374 12.69 34.84 -2.57
N ILE A 375 11.53 34.23 -2.81
CA ILE A 375 11.40 32.91 -3.43
C ILE A 375 11.13 33.07 -4.93
N ASP A 376 12.18 32.97 -5.74
CA ASP A 376 12.13 33.17 -7.20
C ASP A 376 12.20 31.88 -8.03
N THR A 377 12.72 30.80 -7.46
CA THR A 377 12.96 29.51 -8.10
C THR A 377 12.28 28.37 -7.36
N LYS A 378 12.03 27.24 -8.05
CA LYS A 378 11.42 26.07 -7.42
C LYS A 378 12.28 25.52 -6.28
N ILE A 379 13.61 25.52 -6.44
CA ILE A 379 14.52 25.13 -5.36
C ILE A 379 14.45 26.08 -4.17
N ALA A 380 14.34 27.40 -4.38
CA ALA A 380 14.18 28.35 -3.27
C ALA A 380 12.92 28.05 -2.45
N LEU A 381 11.82 27.66 -3.10
CA LEU A 381 10.59 27.25 -2.41
C LEU A 381 10.82 25.97 -1.60
N ALA A 382 11.44 24.95 -2.22
CA ALA A 382 11.74 23.69 -1.53
C ALA A 382 12.64 23.90 -0.31
N ARG A 383 13.68 24.75 -0.42
CA ARG A 383 14.60 25.12 0.67
C ARG A 383 13.87 25.79 1.83
N GLU A 384 13.08 26.82 1.55
CA GLU A 384 12.37 27.57 2.60
C GLU A 384 11.30 26.72 3.30
N GLU A 385 10.54 25.93 2.55
CA GLU A 385 9.53 25.04 3.14
C GLU A 385 10.15 23.90 3.95
N LEU A 386 11.25 23.30 3.47
CA LEU A 386 11.98 22.29 4.22
C LEU A 386 12.56 22.88 5.51
N SER A 387 13.20 24.05 5.43
CA SER A 387 13.74 24.78 6.58
C SER A 387 12.65 25.06 7.62
N ARG A 388 11.51 25.59 7.17
CA ARG A 388 10.33 25.83 8.01
C ARG A 388 9.82 24.54 8.65
N ALA A 389 9.66 23.48 7.88
CA ALA A 389 9.17 22.19 8.37
C ALA A 389 10.09 21.57 9.43
N ILE A 390 11.40 21.66 9.27
CA ILE A 390 12.35 21.15 10.27
C ILE A 390 12.25 21.94 11.58
N ARG A 391 12.13 23.28 11.49
CA ARG A 391 12.00 24.17 12.66
C ARG A 391 10.70 23.94 13.45
N THR A 392 9.68 23.34 12.84
CA THR A 392 8.39 23.10 13.50
C THR A 392 8.33 21.76 14.25
N PHE A 393 9.33 20.89 14.08
CA PHE A 393 9.41 19.69 14.90
C PHE A 393 9.59 20.02 16.37
N ALA A 394 8.92 19.23 17.20
CA ALA A 394 8.99 19.29 18.65
C ALA A 394 8.89 17.88 19.24
N GLY A 395 9.37 17.71 20.48
CA GLY A 395 9.23 16.46 21.23
C GLY A 395 10.27 15.41 20.87
N ASP A 396 9.86 14.14 20.90
CA ASP A 396 10.70 12.95 20.71
C ASP A 396 10.78 12.47 19.25
N ARG A 397 10.57 13.39 18.30
CA ARG A 397 10.56 13.10 16.87
C ARG A 397 11.97 12.98 16.31
N LYS A 398 12.11 12.17 15.27
CA LYS A 398 13.33 12.05 14.47
C LYS A 398 13.07 12.37 13.02
N PHE A 399 14.07 12.91 12.34
CA PHE A 399 13.99 13.14 10.90
C PHE A 399 15.27 12.77 10.17
N ALA A 400 15.15 12.56 8.86
CA ALA A 400 16.26 12.44 7.94
C ALA A 400 15.96 13.23 6.67
N ILE A 401 17.01 13.67 5.96
CA ILE A 401 16.86 14.38 4.70
C ILE A 401 17.61 13.60 3.62
N VAL A 402 16.85 13.20 2.60
CA VAL A 402 17.33 12.59 1.37
C VAL A 402 17.20 13.64 0.27
N THR A 403 18.29 13.88 -0.44
CA THR A 403 18.27 14.68 -1.67
C THR A 403 18.55 13.77 -2.85
N TYR A 404 17.92 14.04 -3.98
CA TYR A 404 18.16 13.26 -5.18
C TYR A 404 18.24 14.13 -6.43
N SER A 405 19.23 13.81 -7.25
CA SER A 405 19.45 14.31 -8.61
C SER A 405 19.74 13.10 -9.52
N THR A 406 20.88 13.07 -10.22
CA THR A 406 21.45 11.82 -10.75
C THR A 406 21.85 10.89 -9.59
N GLU A 407 22.49 11.46 -8.57
CA GLU A 407 22.91 10.76 -7.36
C GLU A 407 21.90 10.95 -6.24
N VAL A 408 21.90 10.01 -5.28
CA VAL A 408 21.01 10.04 -4.12
C VAL A 408 21.83 10.11 -2.85
N ASN A 409 21.61 11.16 -2.07
CA ASN A 409 22.39 11.46 -0.87
C ASN A 409 21.48 11.53 0.35
N VAL A 410 21.95 10.99 1.49
CA VAL A 410 21.31 11.17 2.80
C VAL A 410 22.12 12.19 3.56
N ILE A 411 21.80 13.48 3.41
CA ILE A 411 22.67 14.54 3.93
C ILE A 411 22.76 14.54 5.46
N THR A 412 21.82 13.90 6.15
CA THR A 412 21.80 13.75 7.61
C THR A 412 22.57 12.54 8.13
N ASP A 413 23.14 11.71 7.26
CA ASP A 413 23.80 10.43 7.61
C ASP A 413 22.91 9.47 8.44
N GLY A 414 21.58 9.56 8.27
CA GLY A 414 20.58 8.76 8.99
C GLY A 414 19.64 9.60 9.84
N TRP A 415 19.20 9.02 10.97
CA TRP A 415 18.23 9.65 11.88
C TRP A 415 18.85 10.75 12.73
N ILE A 416 18.18 11.90 12.78
CA ILE A 416 18.50 13.04 13.64
C ILE A 416 17.36 13.25 14.63
N ASP A 417 17.68 13.32 15.91
CA ASP A 417 16.71 13.72 16.94
C ASP A 417 16.35 15.20 16.76
N ALA A 418 15.05 15.52 16.77
CA ALA A 418 14.51 16.86 16.56
C ALA A 418 14.66 17.78 17.80
N THR A 419 15.88 17.87 18.32
CA THR A 419 16.23 18.87 19.34
C THR A 419 16.27 20.27 18.70
N PRO A 420 15.99 21.36 19.44
CA PRO A 420 16.02 22.72 18.88
C PRO A 420 17.34 23.05 18.16
N GLY A 421 18.48 22.60 18.70
CA GLY A 421 19.79 22.82 18.08
C GLY A 421 19.99 22.04 16.78
N ASN A 422 19.53 20.80 16.71
CA ASN A 422 19.58 20.00 15.49
C ASN A 422 18.62 20.56 14.42
N CYS A 423 17.42 20.97 14.83
CA CYS A 423 16.45 21.59 13.93
C CYS A 423 17.02 22.87 13.32
N GLU A 424 17.61 23.78 14.10
CA GLU A 424 18.23 24.99 13.56
C GLU A 424 19.36 24.65 12.58
N LYS A 425 20.29 23.78 12.99
CA LYS A 425 21.42 23.35 12.14
C LYS A 425 20.96 22.81 10.78
N TRP A 426 20.00 21.90 10.77
CA TRP A 426 19.54 21.26 9.53
C TRP A 426 18.58 22.13 8.74
N ALA A 427 17.85 23.03 9.38
CA ALA A 427 17.06 24.05 8.71
C ALA A 427 17.95 25.06 7.97
N ASP A 428 19.12 25.39 8.51
CA ASP A 428 20.11 26.23 7.82
C ASP A 428 20.78 25.45 6.69
N LYS A 429 21.14 24.18 6.92
CA LYS A 429 21.70 23.31 5.88
C LYS A 429 20.73 23.09 4.72
N ALA A 430 19.43 23.02 5.00
CA ALA A 430 18.38 22.94 3.99
C ALA A 430 18.38 24.16 3.04
N LYS A 431 18.80 25.35 3.50
CA LYS A 431 18.89 26.55 2.65
C LYS A 431 20.07 26.53 1.68
N GLU A 432 21.04 25.64 1.91
CA GLU A 432 22.25 25.47 1.09
C GLU A 432 22.10 24.40 -0.01
N LEU A 433 20.91 23.83 -0.21
CA LEU A 433 20.69 22.72 -1.15
C LEU A 433 20.81 23.12 -2.61
N GLU A 434 21.92 22.80 -3.27
CA GLU A 434 22.15 23.14 -4.67
C GLU A 434 21.52 22.15 -5.66
N PRO A 435 20.89 22.62 -6.77
CA PRO A 435 20.40 21.73 -7.82
C PRO A 435 21.51 21.19 -8.71
N ASP A 436 21.31 19.98 -9.20
CA ASP A 436 22.27 19.15 -9.89
C ASP A 436 21.60 18.28 -10.98
N ALA A 437 22.27 18.12 -12.12
CA ALA A 437 22.01 17.16 -13.19
C ALA A 437 20.56 16.61 -13.36
N MET A 438 20.38 15.28 -13.26
CA MET A 438 19.16 14.55 -13.66
C MET A 438 18.23 14.28 -12.47
N THR A 439 17.19 13.47 -12.66
CA THR A 439 16.12 13.24 -11.67
C THR A 439 15.94 11.73 -11.40
N ASN A 440 16.45 11.24 -10.27
CA ASN A 440 16.41 9.84 -9.83
C ASN A 440 15.35 9.62 -8.73
N ILE A 441 14.08 9.67 -9.12
CA ILE A 441 12.95 9.53 -8.19
C ILE A 441 12.98 8.17 -7.49
N HIS A 442 13.25 7.09 -8.23
CA HIS A 442 13.27 5.73 -7.69
C HIS A 442 14.33 5.58 -6.60
N GLY A 443 15.57 5.98 -6.88
CA GLY A 443 16.66 5.94 -5.92
C GLY A 443 16.38 6.80 -4.68
N GLY A 444 15.81 8.00 -4.86
CA GLY A 444 15.42 8.88 -3.75
C GLY A 444 14.41 8.25 -2.79
N LEU A 445 13.32 7.71 -3.34
CA LEU A 445 12.28 7.02 -2.55
C LEU A 445 12.79 5.72 -1.92
N LEU A 446 13.55 4.93 -2.68
CA LEU A 446 14.11 3.68 -2.18
C LEU A 446 15.10 3.94 -1.05
N ARG A 447 15.96 4.96 -1.18
CA ARG A 447 16.90 5.35 -0.12
C ARG A 447 16.17 5.75 1.15
N ALA A 448 15.07 6.49 1.05
CA ALA A 448 14.25 6.87 2.20
C ALA A 448 13.65 5.65 2.92
N LEU A 449 13.22 4.64 2.16
CA LEU A 449 12.73 3.39 2.74
C LEU A 449 13.84 2.59 3.44
N LYS A 450 15.11 2.75 3.06
CA LYS A 450 16.24 2.01 3.66
C LYS A 450 16.76 2.59 4.98
N ILE A 451 16.36 3.81 5.36
CA ILE A 451 16.84 4.45 6.59
C ILE A 451 16.34 3.69 7.82
N SER A 452 17.25 3.34 8.73
CA SER A 452 16.96 2.66 10.00
C SER A 452 17.94 3.09 11.10
N ASP A 453 17.70 2.67 12.36
CA ASP A 453 18.65 2.89 13.46
C ASP A 453 20.00 2.17 13.24
N ARG A 454 20.13 1.27 12.25
CA ARG A 454 21.38 0.58 11.88
C ARG A 454 22.06 1.12 10.62
N GLY A 455 21.52 2.16 9.99
CA GLY A 455 22.07 2.77 8.78
C GLY A 455 21.12 2.72 7.60
N ILE A 456 21.68 2.80 6.38
CA ILE A 456 20.95 3.08 5.13
C ILE A 456 21.17 2.02 4.02
N ASP A 457 21.83 0.90 4.36
CA ASP A 457 22.35 -0.06 3.37
C ASP A 457 21.47 -1.31 3.20
N SER A 458 20.18 -1.24 3.55
CA SER A 458 19.28 -2.38 3.38
C SER A 458 19.04 -2.68 1.90
N ASP A 459 19.28 -3.91 1.45
CA ASP A 459 18.95 -4.34 0.08
C ASP A 459 17.46 -4.61 -0.12
N SER A 460 16.73 -4.85 0.97
CA SER A 460 15.31 -5.22 0.93
C SER A 460 14.57 -4.57 2.11
N PRO A 461 14.32 -3.25 2.06
CA PRO A 461 13.72 -2.51 3.16
C PRO A 461 12.35 -3.02 3.60
N ALA A 462 11.60 -3.68 2.71
CA ALA A 462 10.30 -4.29 3.05
C ALA A 462 10.38 -5.33 4.17
N VAL A 463 11.51 -6.02 4.29
CA VAL A 463 11.69 -7.21 5.12
C VAL A 463 12.92 -7.16 6.02
N ASP A 464 13.82 -6.19 5.81
CA ASP A 464 14.92 -5.98 6.75
C ASP A 464 14.37 -5.67 8.15
N PRO A 465 14.73 -6.45 9.19
CA PRO A 465 14.20 -6.26 10.52
C PRO A 465 14.44 -4.86 11.09
N ASN A 466 15.57 -4.20 10.78
CA ASN A 466 15.85 -2.88 11.32
C ASN A 466 15.01 -1.83 10.62
N THR A 467 14.89 -1.88 9.30
CA THR A 467 14.00 -1.01 8.53
C THR A 467 12.54 -1.19 8.96
N VAL A 468 12.10 -2.43 9.12
CA VAL A 468 10.73 -2.77 9.54
C VAL A 468 10.42 -2.24 10.94
N LEU A 469 11.37 -2.28 11.88
CA LEU A 469 11.17 -1.85 13.26
C LEU A 469 11.39 -0.34 13.47
N THR A 470 12.41 0.22 12.81
CA THR A 470 12.96 1.55 13.12
C THR A 470 13.03 2.49 11.93
N GLY A 471 12.51 2.08 10.77
CA GLY A 471 12.53 2.90 9.56
C GLY A 471 11.51 4.03 9.58
N ALA A 472 11.27 4.63 8.41
CA ALA A 472 10.35 5.76 8.32
C ALA A 472 8.93 5.40 8.78
N ASP A 473 8.24 6.39 9.34
CA ASP A 473 6.80 6.35 9.59
C ASP A 473 6.06 7.12 8.50
N THR A 474 6.60 8.28 8.15
CA THR A 474 6.14 9.13 7.04
C THR A 474 7.32 9.54 6.17
N ILE A 475 7.12 9.49 4.85
CA ILE A 475 7.96 10.12 3.84
C ILE A 475 7.20 11.32 3.27
N VAL A 476 7.85 12.48 3.21
CA VAL A 476 7.37 13.62 2.43
C VAL A 476 8.25 13.74 1.20
N PHE A 477 7.66 13.44 0.04
CA PHE A 477 8.34 13.37 -1.24
C PHE A 477 7.99 14.59 -2.11
N LEU A 478 8.99 15.36 -2.50
CA LEU A 478 8.84 16.56 -3.33
C LEU A 478 9.55 16.35 -4.65
N THR A 479 8.89 16.67 -5.77
CA THR A 479 9.48 16.71 -7.12
C THR A 479 8.88 17.80 -7.99
N ASP A 480 9.62 18.27 -8.99
CA ASP A 480 9.11 19.22 -9.98
C ASP A 480 8.97 18.65 -11.40
N GLY A 481 9.18 17.35 -11.57
CA GLY A 481 9.30 16.75 -12.89
C GLY A 481 9.02 15.26 -12.95
N TRP A 482 9.57 14.63 -13.98
CA TRP A 482 9.54 13.19 -14.19
C TRP A 482 10.93 12.61 -13.94
N ALA A 483 10.98 11.33 -13.56
CA ALA A 483 12.24 10.62 -13.51
C ALA A 483 12.91 10.61 -14.89
N SER A 484 14.23 10.82 -14.87
CA SER A 484 15.11 10.86 -16.04
C SER A 484 16.36 10.00 -15.85
N TRP A 485 16.59 9.47 -14.64
CA TRP A 485 17.69 8.58 -14.30
C TRP A 485 17.26 7.56 -13.23
N ASP A 486 17.94 6.43 -13.13
CA ASP A 486 17.87 5.52 -12.00
C ASP A 486 19.23 4.88 -11.69
N ASP A 487 19.37 4.24 -10.54
CA ASP A 487 20.65 3.65 -10.07
C ASP A 487 21.19 2.52 -10.98
N GLN A 488 20.37 1.94 -11.85
CA GLN A 488 20.76 0.90 -12.81
C GLN A 488 21.03 1.46 -14.20
N SER A 489 20.83 2.76 -14.41
CA SER A 489 21.10 3.42 -15.68
C SER A 489 22.60 3.48 -15.92
N THR A 490 23.03 3.04 -17.09
CA THR A 490 24.44 3.05 -17.52
C THR A 490 24.66 3.98 -18.71
N THR A 491 23.62 4.19 -19.52
CA THR A 491 23.67 5.02 -20.71
C THR A 491 22.43 5.87 -20.85
N ARG A 492 22.48 6.82 -21.79
CA ARG A 492 21.35 7.68 -22.15
C ARG A 492 20.69 7.18 -23.43
N VAL A 493 19.36 7.03 -23.38
CA VAL A 493 18.52 6.60 -24.49
C VAL A 493 17.45 7.65 -24.79
N LYS A 494 16.85 7.61 -25.99
CA LYS A 494 15.78 8.53 -26.36
C LYS A 494 14.56 8.33 -25.44
N ASP A 495 14.04 9.43 -24.89
CA ASP A 495 12.82 9.39 -24.08
C ASP A 495 11.60 8.99 -24.93
N LYS A 496 10.84 8.00 -24.46
CA LYS A 496 9.62 7.52 -25.12
C LYS A 496 8.43 8.48 -24.96
N ARG A 497 8.50 9.42 -24.01
CA ARG A 497 7.42 10.39 -23.73
C ARG A 497 7.30 11.51 -24.77
N ASN A 498 8.19 11.55 -25.77
CA ASN A 498 8.21 12.58 -26.83
C ASN A 498 8.32 14.03 -26.29
N ASN A 499 8.92 14.22 -25.12
CA ASN A 499 9.25 15.56 -24.64
C ASN A 499 10.39 16.15 -25.48
N VAL A 500 10.29 17.44 -25.78
CA VAL A 500 10.90 18.14 -26.92
C VAL A 500 12.44 18.13 -26.95
N ASP A 501 13.10 17.84 -25.83
CA ASP A 501 14.54 17.59 -25.76
C ASP A 501 14.79 16.65 -24.58
N GLY A 502 15.23 15.42 -24.81
CA GLY A 502 15.46 14.51 -23.70
C GLY A 502 16.00 13.15 -24.07
N SER A 503 17.19 12.86 -23.56
CA SER A 503 17.63 11.48 -23.35
C SER A 503 17.50 11.17 -21.86
N VAL A 504 16.98 9.99 -21.54
CA VAL A 504 16.80 9.46 -20.18
C VAL A 504 17.75 8.30 -19.96
N GLY A 505 17.94 7.87 -18.72
CA GLY A 505 18.63 6.61 -18.41
C GLY A 505 17.99 5.41 -19.09
N ASP A 506 18.78 4.36 -19.33
CA ASP A 506 18.34 3.07 -19.86
C ASP A 506 17.87 2.08 -18.79
N GLY A 507 17.84 2.49 -17.53
CA GLY A 507 17.40 1.65 -16.43
C GLY A 507 15.88 1.40 -16.40
N PRO A 508 15.42 0.44 -15.57
CA PRO A 508 14.03 0.00 -15.57
C PRO A 508 13.08 0.97 -14.85
N PHE A 509 13.58 1.87 -14.01
CA PHE A 509 12.79 2.70 -13.09
C PHE A 509 12.75 4.18 -13.51
N ILE A 510 12.63 4.43 -14.82
CA ILE A 510 12.51 5.76 -15.41
C ILE A 510 11.05 6.23 -15.55
N TYR A 511 10.12 5.29 -15.72
CA TYR A 511 8.72 5.60 -15.98
C TYR A 511 7.87 5.32 -14.73
N GLY A 512 6.90 6.20 -14.47
CA GLY A 512 6.08 6.15 -13.26
C GLY A 512 5.45 4.78 -13.03
N GLU A 513 4.97 4.12 -14.09
CA GLU A 513 4.37 2.79 -14.07
C GLU A 513 5.30 1.67 -13.58
N ASN A 514 6.62 1.89 -13.60
CA ASN A 514 7.60 0.95 -13.04
C ASN A 514 8.07 1.39 -11.65
N ILE A 515 8.06 2.69 -11.35
CA ILE A 515 8.55 3.23 -10.08
C ILE A 515 7.58 2.91 -8.94
N TRP A 516 6.31 3.32 -9.04
CA TRP A 516 5.42 3.20 -7.88
C TRP A 516 5.11 1.74 -7.49
N PRO A 517 4.96 0.75 -8.40
CA PRO A 517 4.71 -0.61 -7.97
C PRO A 517 5.88 -1.20 -7.19
N ASP A 518 7.12 -0.90 -7.61
CA ASP A 518 8.31 -1.32 -6.87
C ASP A 518 8.38 -0.64 -5.50
N ILE A 519 8.20 0.68 -5.42
CA ILE A 519 8.18 1.39 -4.13
C ILE A 519 7.09 0.85 -3.18
N LEU A 520 5.91 0.50 -3.70
CA LEU A 520 4.87 -0.15 -2.90
C LEU A 520 5.27 -1.56 -2.44
N ARG A 521 5.98 -2.33 -3.27
CA ARG A 521 6.55 -3.63 -2.89
C ARG A 521 7.62 -3.46 -1.81
N GLN A 522 8.46 -2.43 -1.90
CA GLN A 522 9.47 -2.11 -0.89
C GLN A 522 8.86 -1.58 0.42
N ASN A 523 7.60 -1.14 0.38
CA ASN A 523 6.84 -0.65 1.52
C ASN A 523 5.77 -1.66 2.02
N LEU A 524 5.83 -2.92 1.57
CA LEU A 524 4.74 -3.88 1.70
C LEU A 524 4.29 -4.08 3.15
N PHE A 525 5.22 -4.32 4.07
CA PHE A 525 4.92 -4.62 5.47
C PHE A 525 5.05 -3.42 6.40
N ARG A 526 6.00 -2.51 6.15
CA ARG A 526 6.22 -1.33 7.00
C ARG A 526 5.03 -0.38 6.93
N LYS A 527 4.34 -0.25 5.79
CA LYS A 527 3.23 0.70 5.57
C LYS A 527 3.61 2.13 5.94
N VAL A 528 4.77 2.58 5.48
CA VAL A 528 5.19 3.99 5.51
C VAL A 528 4.17 4.81 4.74
N ILE A 529 3.76 5.93 5.32
CA ILE A 529 2.86 6.88 4.63
C ILE A 529 3.71 7.78 3.75
N ILE A 530 3.44 7.82 2.44
CA ILE A 530 4.19 8.66 1.50
C ILE A 530 3.28 9.80 1.07
N SER A 531 3.50 10.99 1.60
CA SER A 531 2.84 12.19 1.10
C SER A 531 3.68 12.83 -0.01
N THR A 532 3.03 13.29 -1.07
CA THR A 532 3.70 13.75 -2.29
C THR A 532 3.38 15.22 -2.59
N VAL A 533 4.38 15.96 -3.04
CA VAL A 533 4.29 17.39 -3.36
C VAL A 533 4.87 17.59 -4.75
N GLY A 534 4.03 18.03 -5.68
CA GLY A 534 4.45 18.31 -7.05
C GLY A 534 4.53 19.80 -7.33
N ILE A 535 5.69 20.32 -7.76
CA ILE A 535 5.88 21.73 -8.10
C ILE A 535 5.92 21.91 -9.62
N GLY A 536 5.14 22.86 -10.18
CA GLY A 536 5.15 23.08 -11.62
C GLY A 536 4.63 21.88 -12.43
N ASN A 537 5.24 21.58 -13.58
CA ASN A 537 4.81 20.50 -14.47
C ASN A 537 5.54 19.18 -14.16
N HIS A 538 4.82 18.20 -13.61
CA HIS A 538 5.40 16.99 -13.01
C HIS A 538 4.52 15.74 -13.23
N ASP A 539 5.03 14.57 -12.86
CA ASP A 539 4.31 13.29 -12.97
C ASP A 539 3.15 13.15 -11.95
N LYS A 540 2.01 13.76 -12.26
CA LYS A 540 0.82 13.74 -11.38
C LYS A 540 0.30 12.32 -11.10
N GLU A 541 0.44 11.40 -12.04
CA GLU A 541 -0.06 10.03 -11.88
C GLU A 541 0.79 9.26 -10.87
N LEU A 542 2.11 9.32 -11.01
CA LEU A 542 3.06 8.76 -10.04
C LEU A 542 2.78 9.29 -8.62
N LEU A 543 2.72 10.62 -8.47
CA LEU A 543 2.56 11.26 -7.16
C LEU A 543 1.22 10.91 -6.50
N LYS A 544 0.12 10.92 -7.26
CA LYS A 544 -1.21 10.55 -6.75
C LYS A 544 -1.29 9.08 -6.37
N ASN A 545 -0.70 8.18 -7.17
CA ASN A 545 -0.71 6.76 -6.86
C ASN A 545 0.08 6.45 -5.58
N LEU A 546 1.28 7.03 -5.42
CA LEU A 546 2.07 6.87 -4.20
C LEU A 546 1.31 7.38 -2.96
N ALA A 547 0.77 8.59 -3.00
CA ALA A 547 0.00 9.14 -1.89
C ALA A 547 -1.23 8.31 -1.56
N LYS A 548 -2.09 8.04 -2.56
CA LYS A 548 -3.33 7.30 -2.36
C LYS A 548 -3.08 5.89 -1.81
N LYS A 549 -2.12 5.15 -2.37
CA LYS A 549 -1.88 3.74 -2.02
C LYS A 549 -1.19 3.56 -0.66
N THR A 550 -0.54 4.60 -0.14
CA THR A 550 0.11 4.58 1.17
C THR A 550 -0.68 5.31 2.27
N GLY A 551 -1.81 5.93 1.93
CA GLY A 551 -2.62 6.73 2.84
C GLY A 551 -2.07 8.15 3.09
N GLY A 552 -1.13 8.61 2.26
CA GLY A 552 -0.59 9.96 2.28
C GLY A 552 -1.46 10.97 1.54
N THR A 553 -1.01 12.23 1.53
CA THR A 553 -1.68 13.33 0.82
C THR A 553 -0.87 13.75 -0.40
N TYR A 554 -1.55 14.02 -1.52
CA TYR A 554 -0.95 14.65 -2.69
C TYR A 554 -1.27 16.15 -2.70
N VAL A 555 -0.25 16.98 -2.82
CA VAL A 555 -0.35 18.44 -2.89
C VAL A 555 0.18 18.93 -4.22
N ASP A 556 -0.67 19.66 -4.95
CA ASP A 556 -0.38 20.14 -6.31
C ASP A 556 -0.03 21.63 -6.32
N TRP A 557 1.26 21.91 -6.51
CA TRP A 557 1.82 23.24 -6.73
C TRP A 557 2.12 23.50 -8.21
N SER A 558 1.33 22.92 -9.13
CA SER A 558 1.35 23.34 -10.53
C SER A 558 0.77 24.76 -10.69
N PHE A 559 1.42 25.53 -11.56
CA PHE A 559 0.99 26.85 -12.00
C PHE A 559 0.54 26.74 -13.47
N PRO A 560 -0.49 27.49 -13.91
CA PRO A 560 -0.81 27.58 -15.33
C PRO A 560 0.45 28.04 -16.10
N GLU A 561 0.85 27.31 -17.14
CA GLU A 561 2.08 27.59 -17.89
C GLU A 561 2.02 28.82 -18.80
#